data_AF-A0A4Y8C715-F1
#
_entry.id   AF-A0A4Y8C715-F1
#
_cell.length_a   1.000
_cell.length_b   1.000
_cell.length_c   1.000
_cell.angle_alpha   90.00
_cell.angle_beta   90.00
_cell.angle_gamma   90.00
#
_symmetry.space_group_name_H-M   'P 1'
#
loop_
_entity.id
_entity.type
_entity.pdbx_description
1 polymer ?
#
loop_
_entity_poly.entity_id
_entity_poly.type
_entity_poly.pdbx_seq_one_letter_code
_entity_poly.pdbx_strand_id
1 'polypeptide(L)'
;SGFTGGALAVNGGVVLAFEKHMNKILEIDLENLVAVVQPGVINIHLQKEVAKYGLFYPPDPASMEYSSLGGNVSENAGGMRAA
;
A
#
# COMPACT_ATOMS: atom_id res chain seq x y z
N SER A 1 -7.74 4.56 1.02
CA SER A 1 -9.21 4.76 1.07
C SER A 1 -9.90 3.48 0.67
N GLY A 2 -11.21 3.37 0.91
CA GLY A 2 -12.05 2.28 0.43
C GLY A 2 -13.49 2.78 0.25
N PHE A 3 -14.19 2.26 -0.76
CA PHE A 3 -15.55 2.71 -1.13
C PHE A 3 -16.65 1.68 -0.85
N THR A 4 -16.26 0.51 -0.31
CA THR A 4 -17.14 -0.63 -0.01
C THR A 4 -17.63 -0.63 1.44
N GLY A 5 -17.09 0.25 2.29
CA GLY A 5 -17.38 0.28 3.73
C GLY A 5 -16.63 -0.78 4.54
N GLY A 6 -15.75 -1.59 3.94
CA GLY A 6 -15.06 -2.71 4.61
C GLY A 6 -14.21 -2.34 5.83
N ALA A 7 -13.76 -1.10 5.94
CA ALA A 7 -12.99 -0.61 7.08
C ALA A 7 -13.85 -0.16 8.28
N LEU A 8 -15.18 -0.15 8.17
CA LEU A 8 -16.09 0.37 9.20
C LEU A 8 -16.50 -0.72 10.20
N ALA A 9 -16.35 -0.43 11.50
CA ALA A 9 -16.88 -1.26 12.58
C ALA A 9 -18.37 -0.98 12.82
N VAL A 10 -19.23 -1.34 11.85
CA VAL A 10 -20.66 -0.96 11.83
C VAL A 10 -21.47 -1.46 13.03
N ASN A 11 -21.08 -2.58 13.65
CA ASN A 11 -21.73 -3.15 14.83
C ASN A 11 -20.93 -2.92 16.12
N GLY A 12 -20.05 -1.92 16.13
CA GLY A 12 -19.04 -1.73 17.17
C GLY A 12 -17.82 -2.65 16.97
N GLY A 13 -16.77 -2.40 17.75
CA GLY A 13 -15.50 -3.12 17.65
C GLY A 13 -14.29 -2.21 17.82
N VAL A 14 -13.10 -2.77 17.68
CA VAL A 14 -11.84 -2.02 17.74
C VAL A 14 -11.33 -1.81 16.30
N VAL A 15 -11.03 -0.55 15.96
CA VAL A 15 -10.35 -0.20 14.72
C VAL A 15 -8.84 -0.16 14.99
N LEU A 16 -8.07 -0.96 14.24
CA LEU A 16 -6.61 -0.98 14.32
C LEU A 16 -6.02 -0.18 13.14
N ALA A 17 -5.42 0.96 13.47
CA ALA A 17 -4.82 1.88 12.51
C ALA A 17 -3.31 1.62 12.39
N PHE A 18 -2.83 1.34 11.18
CA PHE A 18 -1.43 0.97 10.93
C PHE A 18 -0.56 2.15 10.47
N GLU A 19 -1.16 3.19 9.91
CA GLU A 19 -0.49 4.29 9.21
C GLU A 19 0.49 5.09 10.06
N LYS A 20 0.30 5.11 11.39
CA LYS A 20 1.15 5.88 12.31
C LYS A 20 2.39 5.12 12.77
N HIS A 21 2.29 3.80 12.97
CA HIS A 21 3.30 3.02 13.69
C HIS A 21 3.85 1.82 12.90
N MET A 22 3.19 1.42 11.81
CA MET A 22 3.59 0.30 10.95
C MET A 22 3.70 0.79 9.49
N ASN A 23 4.52 1.81 9.25
CA ASN A 23 4.61 2.53 7.97
C ASN A 23 6.01 2.54 7.36
N LYS A 24 6.85 1.54 7.68
CA LYS A 24 8.22 1.42 7.18
C LYS A 24 8.33 0.47 5.99
N ILE A 25 9.19 0.82 5.05
CA ILE A 25 9.78 -0.11 4.09
C ILE A 25 10.93 -0.81 4.83
N LEU A 26 10.90 -2.14 4.90
CA LEU A 26 11.87 -2.94 5.67
C LEU A 26 13.04 -3.40 4.79
N GLU A 27 12.75 -3.76 3.54
CA GLU A 27 13.73 -4.30 2.60
C GLU A 27 13.32 -3.99 1.16
N ILE A 28 14.30 -3.75 0.29
CA ILE A 28 14.17 -3.74 -1.17
C ILE A 28 15.29 -4.60 -1.72
N ASP A 29 14.94 -5.78 -2.21
CA ASP A 29 15.82 -6.72 -2.89
C ASP A 29 15.75 -6.46 -4.40
N LEU A 30 16.81 -5.86 -4.92
CA LEU A 30 16.91 -5.48 -6.34
C LEU A 30 17.21 -6.67 -7.25
N GLU A 31 17.78 -7.76 -6.72
CA GLU A 31 18.09 -8.95 -7.51
C GLU A 31 16.83 -9.78 -7.74
N ASN A 32 16.01 -9.94 -6.70
CA ASN A 32 14.77 -10.71 -6.76
C ASN A 32 13.53 -9.86 -7.11
N LEU A 33 13.68 -8.54 -7.21
CA LEU A 33 12.58 -7.58 -7.44
C LEU A 33 11.47 -7.68 -6.38
N VAL A 34 11.88 -7.82 -5.12
CA VAL A 34 10.98 -7.96 -3.96
C VAL A 34 11.16 -6.78 -3.02
N ALA A 35 10.06 -6.28 -2.47
CA ALA A 35 10.09 -5.32 -1.36
C ALA A 35 9.30 -5.88 -0.17
N VAL A 36 9.89 -5.82 1.03
CA VAL A 36 9.22 -6.15 2.28
C VAL A 36 8.81 -4.86 2.96
N VAL A 37 7.52 -4.70 3.25
CA VAL A 37 6.93 -3.46 3.75
C VAL A 37 5.95 -3.72 4.89
N GLN A 38 5.82 -2.74 5.77
CA GLN A 38 4.75 -2.73 6.77
C GLN A 38 3.41 -2.26 6.14
N PRO A 39 2.25 -2.70 6.67
CA PRO A 39 0.95 -2.49 6.03
C PRO A 39 0.51 -1.02 5.91
N GLY A 40 1.01 -0.15 6.77
CA GLY A 40 0.71 1.28 6.79
C GLY A 40 1.53 2.11 5.80
N VAL A 41 2.45 1.52 5.03
CA VAL A 41 3.19 2.24 3.97
C VAL A 41 2.19 2.77 2.94
N ILE A 42 2.20 4.07 2.67
CA ILE A 42 1.40 4.67 1.60
C ILE A 42 1.99 4.24 0.24
N ASN A 43 1.12 3.85 -0.70
CA ASN A 43 1.54 3.33 -2.01
C ASN A 43 2.57 4.25 -2.70
N ILE A 44 2.29 5.56 -2.76
CA ILE A 44 3.21 6.52 -3.40
C ILE A 44 4.61 6.56 -2.74
N HIS A 45 4.74 6.19 -1.46
CA HIS A 45 6.04 6.13 -0.80
C HIS A 45 6.89 4.97 -1.31
N LEU A 46 6.31 3.77 -1.45
CA LEU A 46 7.00 2.65 -2.09
C LEU A 46 7.34 2.99 -3.54
N GLN A 47 6.39 3.55 -4.29
CA GLN A 47 6.59 3.96 -5.68
C GLN A 47 7.79 4.91 -5.83
N LYS A 48 7.89 5.94 -4.97
CA LYS A 48 9.00 6.90 -4.97
C LYS A 48 10.32 6.25 -4.58
N GLU A 49 10.29 5.28 -3.66
CA GLU A 49 11.51 4.60 -3.22
C GLU A 49 12.09 3.71 -4.31
N VAL A 50 11.26 2.86 -4.93
CA VAL A 50 11.71 1.95 -5.99
C VAL A 50 12.12 2.70 -7.27
N ALA A 51 11.50 3.86 -7.53
CA ALA A 51 11.85 4.72 -8.67
C ALA A 51 13.31 5.23 -8.62
N LYS A 52 13.93 5.32 -7.43
CA LYS A 52 15.35 5.68 -7.30
C LYS A 52 16.28 4.66 -7.95
N TYR A 53 15.81 3.43 -8.13
CA TYR A 53 16.53 2.32 -8.74
C TYR A 53 16.08 2.05 -10.19
N GLY A 54 15.26 2.94 -10.77
CA GLY A 54 14.68 2.72 -12.11
C GLY A 54 13.57 1.65 -12.14
N LEU A 55 13.07 1.23 -10.99
CA LEU A 55 11.98 0.27 -10.85
C LEU A 55 10.64 0.98 -10.62
N PHE A 56 9.53 0.24 -10.70
CA PHE A 56 8.21 0.73 -10.35
C PHE A 56 7.39 -0.36 -9.67
N TYR A 57 6.47 0.03 -8.78
CA TYR A 57 5.49 -0.88 -8.21
C TYR A 57 4.22 -0.83 -9.09
N PRO A 58 3.79 -1.94 -9.72
CA PRO A 58 2.75 -1.88 -10.74
C PRO A 58 1.38 -1.39 -10.28
N PRO A 59 0.84 -1.79 -9.11
CA PRO A 59 -0.45 -1.31 -8.64
C PRO A 59 -0.47 0.20 -8.37
N ASP A 60 -1.21 0.94 -9.19
CA ASP A 60 -1.36 2.40 -9.16
C ASP A 60 -2.84 2.82 -9.08
N PRO A 61 -3.56 2.48 -8.00
CA PRO A 61 -4.93 2.92 -7.84
C PRO A 61 -5.02 4.45 -7.89
N ALA A 62 -6.15 5.01 -8.31
CA ALA A 62 -6.34 6.47 -8.33
C ALA A 62 -6.13 7.11 -6.94
N SER A 63 -6.22 6.30 -5.87
CA SER A 63 -5.94 6.69 -4.49
C SER A 63 -4.49 6.53 -4.05
N MET A 64 -3.53 6.23 -4.94
CA MET A 64 -2.16 5.85 -4.58
C MET A 64 -1.43 6.87 -3.68
N GLU A 65 -1.82 8.15 -3.76
CA GLU A 65 -1.27 9.21 -2.92
C GLU A 65 -1.62 9.08 -1.43
N TYR A 66 -2.66 8.32 -1.07
CA TYR A 66 -3.17 8.22 0.30
C TYR A 66 -3.66 6.82 0.70
N SER A 67 -3.73 5.85 -0.22
CA SER A 67 -4.01 4.44 0.12
C SER A 67 -2.76 3.75 0.65
N SER A 68 -2.90 3.02 1.76
CA SER A 68 -1.83 2.16 2.28
C SER A 68 -1.71 0.85 1.49
N LEU A 69 -0.52 0.25 1.48
CA LEU A 69 -0.26 -1.02 0.80
C LEU A 69 -1.07 -2.17 1.41
N GLY A 70 -1.23 -2.20 2.74
CA GLY A 70 -2.08 -3.18 3.39
C GLY A 70 -3.54 -3.08 2.95
N GLY A 71 -4.07 -1.86 2.83
CA GLY A 71 -5.43 -1.64 2.31
C GLY A 71 -5.57 -2.07 0.84
N ASN A 72 -4.58 -1.75 0.02
CA ASN A 72 -4.57 -2.15 -1.39
C ASN A 72 -4.58 -3.67 -1.56
N VAL A 73 -3.80 -4.40 -0.75
CA VAL A 73 -3.80 -5.88 -0.77
C VAL A 73 -5.16 -6.43 -0.33
N SER A 74 -5.72 -5.91 0.77
CA SER A 74 -7.02 -6.38 1.29
C SER A 74 -8.17 -6.20 0.31
N GLU A 75 -8.14 -5.14 -0.49
CA GLU A 75 -9.20 -4.82 -1.46
C GLU A 75 -8.84 -5.26 -2.89
N ASN A 76 -7.71 -5.97 -3.08
CA ASN A 76 -7.19 -6.33 -4.41
C ASN A 76 -7.16 -5.13 -5.38
N ALA A 77 -6.63 -4.01 -4.92
CA ALA A 77 -6.63 -2.76 -5.66
C ALA A 77 -5.76 -2.87 -6.93
N GLY A 78 -6.36 -2.57 -8.08
CA GLY A 78 -5.68 -2.44 -9.38
C GLY A 78 -5.32 -0.99 -9.72
N GLY A 79 -4.99 -0.76 -10.99
CA GLY A 79 -4.69 0.57 -11.54
C GLY A 79 -4.30 0.51 -13.02
N MET A 80 -4.08 1.67 -13.63
CA MET A 80 -3.85 1.79 -15.09
C MET A 80 -2.47 1.32 -15.54
N ARG A 81 -1.47 1.28 -14.64
CA ARG A 81 -0.10 0.81 -14.92
C ARG A 81 0.10 -0.68 -14.70
N ALA A 82 -0.91 -1.36 -14.17
CA ALA A 82 -0.92 -2.81 -14.00
C ALA A 82 -1.61 -3.56 -15.16
N ALA A 83 -1.96 -2.84 -16.25
CA ALA A 83 -2.58 -3.40 -17.46
C ALA A 83 -1.55 -3.96 -18.44
#